data_AF-A0A7J7LSY7-F1
#
_entry.id   AF-A0A7J7LSY7-F1
#
_cell.length_a   1.000
_cell.length_b   1.000
_cell.length_c   1.000
_cell.angle_alpha   90.00
_cell.angle_beta   90.00
_cell.angle_gamma   90.00
#
_symmetry.space_group_name_H-M   'P 1'
#
loop_
_entity.id
_entity.type
_entity.pdbx_description
1 polymer ?
#
loop_
_entity_poly.entity_id
_entity_poly.type
_entity_poly.pdbx_seq_one_letter_code
_entity_poly.pdbx_strand_id
1 'polypeptide(L)' 'MTKGVAWGNLDIVVVDMPPGTGARRGANMFHKVEVPILGVIENMSCFKCPHCGEPSYIFGSEGARQIADKMDMEFLSEVY' A
#
# COMPACT_ATOMS: atom_id res chain seq x y z
N MET A 1 8.42 20.57 -8.70
CA MET A 1 9.00 19.22 -8.92
C MET A 1 7.94 18.37 -9.62
N THR A 2 8.29 17.82 -10.79
CA THR A 2 7.57 16.87 -11.66
C THR A 2 6.18 17.23 -12.24
N LYS A 3 5.92 18.47 -12.64
CA LYS A 3 4.86 18.72 -13.65
C LYS A 3 5.50 18.63 -15.05
N GLY A 4 4.98 17.77 -15.93
CA GLY A 4 5.46 17.61 -17.31
C GLY A 4 6.34 16.37 -17.60
N VAL A 5 6.34 15.36 -16.72
CA VAL A 5 6.98 14.06 -17.02
C VAL A 5 5.98 13.22 -17.81
N ALA A 6 6.37 12.80 -19.02
CA ALA A 6 5.57 11.89 -19.83
C ALA A 6 5.77 10.45 -19.34
N TRP A 7 4.88 9.99 -18.45
CA TRP A 7 4.93 8.65 -17.87
C TRP A 7 4.46 7.54 -18.82
N GLY A 8 3.85 7.88 -19.95
CA GLY A 8 3.20 6.90 -20.83
C GLY A 8 2.02 6.21 -20.13
N ASN A 9 1.76 4.94 -20.46
CA ASN A 9 0.83 4.10 -19.71
C ASN A 9 1.57 3.53 -18.49
N LEU A 10 1.58 4.29 -17.39
CA LEU A 10 2.16 3.84 -16.13
C LEU A 10 1.06 3.64 -15.10
N ASP A 11 0.87 2.38 -14.75
CA ASP A 11 -0.03 1.94 -13.70
C ASP A 11 0.81 1.61 -12.45
N ILE A 12 0.59 2.33 -11.35
CA ILE A 12 1.40 2.18 -10.13
C ILE A 12 0.66 1.33 -9.10
N VAL A 13 1.38 0.39 -8.49
CA VAL A 13 0.96 -0.32 -7.27
C VAL A 13 1.71 0.27 -6.08
N VAL A 14 0.98 0.68 -5.04
CA VAL A 14 1.56 1.18 -3.80
C VAL A 14 1.77 0.01 -2.85
N VAL A 15 3.00 -0.18 -2.37
CA VAL A 15 3.31 -1.20 -1.36
C VAL A 15 3.48 -0.51 -0.02
N ASP A 16 2.66 -0.88 0.97
CA ASP A 16 2.74 -0.36 2.33
C ASP A 16 3.32 -1.40 3.29
N MET A 17 3.97 -0.95 4.37
CA MET A 17 4.43 -1.82 5.45
C MET A 17 3.90 -1.27 6.78
N PRO A 18 3.42 -2.11 7.71
CA PRO A 18 2.95 -1.64 9.01
C PRO A 18 4.02 -0.83 9.76
N PRO A 19 3.66 0.24 10.48
CA PRO A 19 2.30 0.70 10.83
C PRO A 19 1.63 1.64 9.80
N GLY A 20 2.10 1.72 8.56
CA GLY A 20 1.35 2.36 7.46
C GLY A 20 1.49 3.87 7.29
N THR A 21 2.65 4.45 7.63
CA THR A 21 2.90 5.90 7.42
C THR A 21 3.38 6.25 6.00
N GLY A 22 3.85 5.26 5.24
CA GLY A 22 4.49 5.43 3.93
C GLY A 22 3.49 5.56 2.78
N ALA A 23 2.53 4.64 2.68
CA ALA A 23 1.58 4.61 1.56
C ALA A 23 0.81 5.93 1.39
N ARG A 24 0.38 6.54 2.50
CA ARG A 24 -0.35 7.82 2.43
C ARG A 24 0.49 8.93 1.81
N ARG A 25 1.79 8.99 2.09
CA ARG A 25 2.68 10.03 1.49
C ARG A 25 2.90 9.75 0.01
N GLY A 26 3.15 8.49 -0.36
CA GLY A 26 3.33 8.08 -1.75
C GLY A 26 2.10 8.37 -2.60
N ALA A 27 0.93 7.90 -2.17
CA ALA A 27 -0.33 8.11 -2.88
C ALA A 27 -0.67 9.60 -3.07
N ASN A 28 -0.44 10.45 -2.06
CA ASN A 28 -0.59 11.90 -2.21
C ASN A 28 0.38 12.51 -3.23
N MET A 29 1.58 11.96 -3.38
CA MET A 29 2.53 12.42 -4.40
C MET A 29 2.04 12.07 -5.79
N PHE A 30 1.56 10.83 -6.00
CA PHE A 30 1.04 10.35 -7.28
C PHE A 30 -0.24 11.07 -7.69
N HIS A 31 -1.15 11.34 -6.75
CA HIS A 31 -2.34 12.15 -7.01
C HIS A 31 -2.00 13.57 -7.50
N LYS A 32 -0.95 14.20 -6.94
CA LYS A 32 -0.50 15.54 -7.36
C LYS A 32 0.10 15.59 -8.77
N VAL A 33 0.59 14.46 -9.28
CA VAL A 33 1.15 14.35 -10.63
C VAL A 33 0.19 13.66 -11.60
N GLU A 34 -1.07 13.46 -11.19
CA GLU A 34 -2.14 12.88 -12.01
C GLU A 34 -1.80 11.49 -12.58
N VAL A 35 -1.01 10.71 -11.84
CA VAL A 35 -0.67 9.34 -12.23
C VAL A 35 -1.70 8.38 -11.62
N PRO A 36 -2.33 7.50 -12.43
CA PRO A 36 -3.30 6.52 -11.93
C PRO A 36 -2.63 5.51 -11.01
N ILE A 37 -3.32 5.20 -9.91
CA ILE A 37 -2.89 4.18 -8.95
C ILE A 37 -3.85 2.99 -9.09
N LEU A 38 -3.30 1.80 -9.37
CA LEU A 38 -4.09 0.57 -9.47
C LEU A 38 -4.63 0.12 -8.13
N GLY A 39 -3.89 0.38 -7.06
CA GLY A 39 -4.29 0.00 -5.71
C GLY A 39 -3.11 -0.11 -4.76
N VAL A 40 -3.41 -0.60 -3.56
CA VAL A 40 -2.45 -0.80 -2.48
C VAL A 40 -2.32 -2.28 -2.13
N ILE A 41 -1.08 -2.70 -1.86
CA ILE A 41 -0.74 -4.01 -1.31
C ILE A 41 -0.11 -3.80 0.07
N GLU A 42 -0.57 -4.56 1.06
CA GLU A 42 0.09 -4.62 2.37
C GLU A 42 1.24 -5.63 2.34
N ASN A 43 2.46 -5.19 2.60
CA ASN A 43 3.63 -6.03 2.79
C ASN A 43 3.87 -6.25 4.29
N MET A 44 4.36 -7.43 4.67
CA MET A 44 4.56 -7.85 6.06
C MET A 44 3.27 -7.81 6.90
N SER A 45 2.15 -8.29 6.35
CA SER A 45 0.83 -8.25 7.03
C SER A 45 0.74 -9.12 8.27
N CYS A 46 1.51 -10.21 8.32
CA CYS A 46 1.65 -11.03 9.53
C CYS A 46 3.01 -11.73 9.56
N PHE A 47 3.41 -12.19 10.75
CA PHE A 47 4.52 -13.12 10.92
C PHE A 47 3.96 -14.53 11.14
N LYS A 48 4.32 -15.49 10.29
CA LYS A 48 3.97 -16.89 10.50
C LYS A 48 4.97 -17.55 11.44
N CYS A 49 4.48 -18.05 12.58
CA CYS A 49 5.32 -18.76 13.53
C CYS A 49 5.94 -20.02 12.87
N PRO A 50 7.27 -20.20 12.89
CA PRO A 50 7.91 -21.37 12.27
C PRO A 50 7.65 -22.68 13.03
N HIS A 51 7.12 -22.61 14.26
CA HIS A 51 6.87 -23.79 15.11
C HIS A 51 5.43 -24.33 15.00
N CYS A 52 4.43 -23.44 14.95
CA CYS A 52 3.01 -23.84 14.89
C CYS A 52 2.29 -23.39 13.60
N GLY A 53 2.88 -22.49 12.81
CA GLY A 53 2.28 -21.93 11.60
C GLY A 53 1.23 -20.84 11.85
N GLU A 54 0.90 -20.53 13.10
CA GLU A 54 -0.09 -19.50 13.43
C GLU A 54 0.39 -18.10 13.03
N PRO A 55 -0.51 -17.27 12.45
CA PRO A 55 -0.19 -15.90 12.10
C PRO A 55 -0.18 -15.02 13.36
N SER A 56 0.85 -14.19 13.48
CA SER A 56 1.00 -13.16 14.51
C SER A 56 0.95 -11.78 13.86
N TYR A 57 -0.05 -10.99 14.23
CA TYR A 57 -0.26 -9.63 13.73
C TYR A 57 0.50 -8.62 14.61
N ILE A 58 1.83 -8.62 14.49
CA ILE A 58 2.76 -7.84 15.35
C ILE A 58 2.40 -6.34 15.36
N PHE A 59 1.90 -5.83 14.24
CA PHE A 59 1.59 -4.41 14.05
C PHE A 59 0.08 -4.13 13.92
N GLY A 60 -0.77 -5.09 14.29
CA GLY A 60 -2.20 -5.05 13.99
C GLY A 60 -2.52 -5.63 12.61
N SER A 61 -3.78 -5.53 12.23
CA SER A 61 -4.32 -6.02 10.95
C SER A 61 -5.08 -4.90 10.23
N GLU A 62 -5.25 -5.06 8.91
CA GLU A 62 -6.07 -4.19 8.06
C GLU A 62 -5.54 -2.74 7.89
N GLY A 63 -4.24 -2.50 8.11
CA GLY A 63 -3.67 -1.16 8.04
C GLY A 63 -3.78 -0.54 6.64
N ALA A 64 -3.36 -1.27 5.62
CA ALA A 64 -3.43 -0.85 4.23
C ALA A 64 -4.88 -0.77 3.72
N ARG A 65 -5.77 -1.65 4.20
CA ARG A 65 -7.20 -1.62 3.84
C ARG A 65 -7.87 -0.33 4.31
N GLN A 66 -7.62 0.07 5.55
CA GLN A 66 -8.11 1.34 6.08
C GLN A 66 -7.53 2.56 5.35
N ILE A 67 -6.29 2.46 4.84
CA ILE A 67 -5.68 3.53 4.05
C ILE A 67 -6.32 3.58 2.66
N ALA A 68 -6.57 2.42 2.04
CA ALA A 68 -7.25 2.31 0.75
C ALA A 68 -8.60 3.01 0.78
N ASP A 69 -9.42 2.70 1.79
CA ASP A 69 -10.75 3.31 1.99
C ASP A 69 -10.68 4.83 2.18
N LYS A 70 -9.68 5.31 2.94
CA LYS A 70 -9.50 6.76 3.20
C LYS A 70 -9.03 7.53 1.98
N MET A 71 -8.38 6.87 1.03
CA MET A 71 -7.77 7.48 -0.14
C MET A 71 -8.54 7.19 -1.43
N ASP A 72 -9.68 6.52 -1.34
CA ASP A 72 -10.48 6.07 -2.49
C ASP A 72 -9.64 5.25 -3.48
N MET A 73 -8.86 4.31 -2.93
CA MET A 73 -7.98 3.42 -3.67
C MET A 73 -8.44 1.97 -3.54
N GLU A 74 -8.15 1.15 -4.55
CA GLU A 74 -8.43 -0.28 -4.48
C GLU A 74 -7.43 -1.00 -3.54
N PHE A 75 -7.93 -1.86 -2.66
CA PHE A 75 -7.08 -2.78 -1.90
C PHE A 75 -6.91 -4.08 -2.68
N LEU A 76 -5.68 -4.39 -3.10
CA LEU A 76 -5.41 -5.51 -3.99
C LEU A 76 -5.13 -6.81 -3.21
N SER A 77 -4.24 -6.77 -2.22
CA SER A 77 -3.86 -7.95 -1.42
C SER A 77 -3.02 -7.57 -0.20
N GLU A 78 -2.82 -8.55 0.67
CA GLU A 78 -1.77 -8.56 1.69
C GLU A 78 -0.76 -9.68 1.42
N VAL A 79 0.49 -9.48 1.86
CA VAL A 79 1.63 -10.39 1.70
C VAL A 79 2.34 -10.54 3.04
N TYR A 80 2.65 -11.79 3.42
CA TYR A 80 3.32 -12.18 4.67
C TYR A 80 4.66 -12.88 4.41
#